data_AF-A0A0D6AEX4-F1
#
_entry.id   AF-A0A0D6AEX4-F1
#
_cell.length_a   1.000
_cell.length_b   1.000
_cell.length_c   1.000
_cell.angle_alpha   90.00
_cell.angle_beta   90.00
_cell.angle_gamma   90.00
#
_symmetry.space_group_name_H-M   'P 1'
#
loop_
_entity.id
_entity.type
_entity.pdbx_description
1 polymer ?
#
loop_
_entity_poly.entity_id
_entity_poly.type
_entity_poly.pdbx_seq_one_letter_code
_entity_poly.pdbx_strand_id
1 'polypeptide(L)'
;MGVIYIGDRAAGKTHLALELANPQSHYVKVIAPDYQYIKSLLYDENLQKTKPTEAFKSVYDQYLNVRVQLPTGNKEINSYWLDTAGEIWRKNWQTENNSQWQEFLTKIRESEGILLVLPPYRQLVHDQFNREDFITQQQWCNRFQRWVDFFRYDCPKIRHLLLCLNKADLFCNLQQEANILGYIPNRSHFNWQQRNQYVYDRYFSPIHPQIRELNKSISGLSVKFFITSIYNRSLLELPWLYLGSFLSK
;
A
#
# COMPACT_ATOMS: atom_id res chain seq x y z
N MET A 1 -7.42 12.48 10.77
CA MET A 1 -6.37 12.11 9.79
C MET A 1 -6.24 10.61 9.80
N GLY A 2 -6.67 9.96 8.72
CA GLY A 2 -6.57 8.52 8.53
C GLY A 2 -5.65 8.21 7.35
N VAL A 3 -4.88 7.13 7.49
CA VAL A 3 -4.24 6.45 6.34
C VAL A 3 -5.14 5.33 5.90
N ILE A 4 -5.50 5.27 4.61
CA ILE A 4 -6.27 4.17 4.04
C ILE A 4 -5.38 3.26 3.20
N TYR A 5 -5.57 1.95 3.37
CA TYR A 5 -4.90 0.90 2.61
C TYR A 5 -5.81 0.35 1.52
N ILE A 6 -5.43 0.40 0.24
CA ILE A 6 -6.27 -0.07 -0.89
C ILE A 6 -5.44 -0.77 -1.96
N GLY A 7 -6.10 -1.45 -2.90
CA GLY A 7 -5.44 -2.09 -4.04
C GLY A 7 -6.24 -3.23 -4.65
N ASP A 8 -5.77 -3.68 -5.81
CA ASP A 8 -6.40 -4.73 -6.60
C ASP A 8 -6.53 -6.07 -5.85
N ARG A 9 -7.37 -6.97 -6.38
CA ARG A 9 -7.40 -8.38 -5.95
C ARG A 9 -6.01 -9.00 -6.09
N ALA A 10 -5.62 -9.81 -5.11
CA ALA A 10 -4.34 -10.53 -5.07
C ALA A 10 -3.06 -9.65 -5.05
N ALA A 11 -3.19 -8.33 -4.82
CA ALA A 11 -2.06 -7.44 -4.62
C ALA A 11 -1.26 -7.72 -3.32
N GLY A 12 -1.82 -8.54 -2.41
CA GLY A 12 -1.16 -8.96 -1.17
C GLY A 12 -1.43 -8.06 0.03
N LYS A 13 -2.55 -7.31 0.02
CA LYS A 13 -2.91 -6.36 1.08
C LYS A 13 -3.02 -7.01 2.47
N THR A 14 -3.78 -8.09 2.55
CA THR A 14 -4.00 -8.86 3.79
C THR A 14 -2.69 -9.39 4.37
N HIS A 15 -1.79 -9.90 3.51
CA HIS A 15 -0.47 -10.39 3.94
C HIS A 15 0.43 -9.25 4.42
N LEU A 16 0.43 -8.10 3.73
CA LEU A 16 1.20 -6.94 4.17
C LEU A 16 0.70 -6.38 5.50
N ALA A 17 -0.62 -6.33 5.71
CA ALA A 17 -1.21 -5.87 6.97
C ALA A 17 -0.88 -6.83 8.13
N LEU A 18 -1.03 -8.14 7.90
CA LEU A 18 -0.67 -9.16 8.90
C LEU A 18 0.82 -9.11 9.24
N GLU A 19 1.68 -8.98 8.22
CA GLU A 19 3.12 -8.89 8.45
C GLU A 19 3.48 -7.58 9.15
N LEU A 20 2.88 -6.44 8.79
CA LEU A 20 3.09 -5.19 9.52
C LEU A 20 2.75 -5.33 11.02
N ALA A 21 1.67 -6.03 11.34
CA ALA A 21 1.25 -6.31 12.71
C ALA A 21 2.12 -7.32 13.46
N ASN A 22 2.99 -8.06 12.75
CA ASN A 22 3.94 -8.98 13.36
C ASN A 22 4.76 -8.25 14.44
N PRO A 23 4.85 -8.77 15.68
CA PRO A 23 5.62 -8.15 16.76
C PRO A 23 7.11 -7.96 16.43
N GLN A 24 7.66 -8.76 15.50
CA GLN A 24 9.01 -8.62 14.97
C GLN A 24 9.09 -7.38 14.05
N SER A 25 9.26 -6.23 14.68
CA SER A 25 9.36 -4.92 14.03
C SER A 25 10.74 -4.31 14.24
N HIS A 26 11.16 -3.44 13.31
CA HIS A 26 12.36 -2.62 13.50
C HIS A 26 11.99 -1.25 14.05
N TYR A 27 11.20 -0.49 13.30
CA TYR A 27 10.84 0.89 13.63
C TYR A 27 9.34 1.16 13.56
N VAL A 28 8.54 0.21 13.07
CA VAL A 28 7.09 0.37 12.91
C VAL A 28 6.37 -0.75 13.61
N LYS A 29 5.56 -0.40 14.62
CA LYS A 29 4.83 -1.35 15.47
C LYS A 29 3.34 -1.04 15.49
N VAL A 30 2.52 -2.05 15.20
CA VAL A 30 1.07 -1.96 15.46
C VAL A 30 0.84 -2.08 16.97
N ILE A 31 0.21 -1.07 17.56
CA ILE A 31 -0.13 -1.02 18.99
C ILE A 31 -1.47 -1.68 19.25
N ALA A 32 -2.44 -1.43 18.37
CA ALA A 32 -3.79 -1.95 18.49
C ALA A 32 -4.46 -2.05 17.12
N PRO A 33 -5.30 -3.09 16.89
CA PRO A 33 -5.43 -4.30 17.71
C PRO A 33 -4.15 -5.15 17.69
N ASP A 34 -4.04 -6.10 18.63
CA ASP A 34 -2.87 -6.97 18.70
C ASP A 34 -2.78 -7.95 17.51
N TYR A 35 -1.58 -8.52 17.32
CA TYR A 35 -1.31 -9.45 16.24
C TYR A 35 -2.20 -10.69 16.25
N GLN A 36 -2.55 -11.24 17.42
CA GLN A 36 -3.35 -12.45 17.51
C GLN A 36 -4.80 -12.19 17.09
N TYR A 37 -5.34 -11.04 17.47
CA TYR A 37 -6.63 -10.58 16.99
C TYR A 37 -6.63 -10.44 15.47
N ILE A 38 -5.66 -9.71 14.90
CA ILE A 38 -5.54 -9.52 13.44
C ILE A 38 -5.37 -10.88 12.74
N LYS A 39 -4.51 -11.76 13.26
CA LYS A 39 -4.30 -13.10 12.71
C LYS A 39 -5.58 -13.93 12.72
N SER A 40 -6.36 -13.91 13.80
CA SER A 40 -7.61 -14.68 13.90
C SER A 40 -8.64 -14.27 12.83
N LEU A 41 -8.64 -12.99 12.45
CA LEU A 41 -9.54 -12.43 11.46
C LEU A 41 -9.12 -12.76 10.04
N LEU A 42 -7.80 -12.81 9.78
CA LEU A 42 -7.25 -12.82 8.43
C LEU A 42 -6.63 -14.14 8.00
N TYR A 43 -6.31 -15.01 8.94
CA TYR A 43 -5.61 -16.25 8.69
C TYR A 43 -6.49 -17.45 9.05
N ASP A 44 -6.53 -18.43 8.15
CA ASP A 44 -7.13 -19.73 8.39
C ASP A 44 -6.01 -20.68 8.83
N GLU A 45 -6.00 -21.02 10.12
CA GLU A 45 -4.97 -21.90 10.70
C GLU A 45 -5.05 -23.33 10.17
N ASN A 46 -6.24 -23.79 9.75
CA ASN A 46 -6.43 -25.14 9.22
C ASN A 46 -5.87 -25.26 7.80
N LEU A 47 -6.07 -24.22 6.99
CA LEU A 47 -5.61 -24.18 5.59
C LEU A 47 -4.23 -23.52 5.44
N GLN A 48 -3.62 -23.09 6.55
CA GLN A 48 -2.36 -22.34 6.62
C GLN A 48 -2.26 -21.20 5.58
N LYS A 49 -3.38 -20.51 5.34
CA LYS A 49 -3.48 -19.45 4.32
C LYS A 49 -4.36 -18.31 4.79
N THR A 50 -4.18 -17.13 4.21
CA THR A 50 -5.09 -16.01 4.50
C THR A 50 -6.51 -16.33 4.02
N LYS A 51 -7.51 -16.01 4.85
CA LYS A 51 -8.92 -16.10 4.49
C LYS A 51 -9.19 -15.21 3.27
N PRO A 52 -10.03 -15.66 2.32
CA PRO A 52 -10.51 -14.78 1.25
C PRO A 52 -11.21 -13.57 1.87
N THR A 53 -10.93 -12.37 1.37
CA THR A 53 -11.69 -11.17 1.73
C THR A 53 -13.14 -11.38 1.26
N GLU A 54 -14.07 -11.64 2.18
CA GLU A 54 -15.49 -11.86 1.87
C GLU A 54 -16.06 -10.61 1.20
N ALA A 55 -16.67 -10.76 0.01
CA ALA A 55 -17.24 -9.64 -0.74
C ALA A 55 -18.33 -8.87 0.04
N PHE A 56 -19.00 -9.54 0.99
CA PHE A 56 -20.04 -8.97 1.85
C PHE A 56 -19.50 -8.22 3.08
N LYS A 57 -18.24 -8.45 3.48
CA LYS A 57 -17.49 -7.64 4.46
C LYS A 57 -16.50 -6.74 3.74
N SER A 58 -17.01 -6.01 2.75
CA SER A 58 -16.25 -5.19 1.79
C SER A 58 -15.35 -4.12 2.44
N VAL A 59 -15.58 -3.82 3.71
CA VAL A 59 -14.76 -2.98 4.57
C VAL A 59 -14.61 -3.66 5.92
N TYR A 60 -13.44 -4.24 6.21
CA TYR A 60 -13.10 -4.48 7.61
C TYR A 60 -12.85 -3.12 8.24
N ASP A 61 -13.74 -2.67 9.12
CA ASP A 61 -13.59 -1.40 9.81
C ASP A 61 -12.62 -1.53 10.98
N GLN A 62 -11.38 -1.89 10.67
CA GLN A 62 -10.34 -2.05 11.66
C GLN A 62 -9.42 -0.85 11.65
N TYR A 63 -9.35 -0.23 12.82
CA TYR A 63 -8.41 0.83 13.11
C TYR A 63 -7.09 0.18 13.50
N LEU A 64 -6.05 0.44 12.72
CA LEU A 64 -4.68 0.14 13.10
C LEU A 64 -4.10 1.40 13.74
N ASN A 65 -3.78 1.36 15.04
CA ASN A 65 -2.88 2.33 15.63
C ASN A 65 -1.45 1.85 15.42
N VAL A 66 -0.69 2.60 14.62
CA VAL A 66 0.68 2.28 14.25
C VAL A 66 1.63 3.29 14.90
N ARG A 67 2.56 2.78 15.73
CA ARG A 67 3.69 3.56 16.23
C ARG A 67 4.85 3.50 15.26
N VAL A 68 5.43 4.65 14.98
CA VAL A 68 6.60 4.80 14.12
C VAL A 68 7.71 5.48 14.93
N GLN A 69 8.90 4.88 14.93
CA GLN A 69 10.09 5.43 15.57
C GLN A 69 10.89 6.30 14.57
N LEU A 70 10.86 7.61 14.78
CA LEU A 70 11.58 8.59 13.98
C LEU A 70 12.73 9.21 14.78
N PRO A 71 13.67 9.91 14.14
CA PRO A 71 14.78 10.54 14.86
C PRO A 71 14.28 11.65 15.81
N THR A 72 13.12 12.24 15.49
CA THR A 72 12.43 13.25 16.30
C THR A 72 11.59 12.64 17.44
N GLY A 73 11.55 11.32 17.57
CA GLY A 73 10.79 10.61 18.59
C GLY A 73 9.76 9.64 18.02
N ASN A 74 8.97 9.04 18.91
CA ASN A 74 7.89 8.15 18.54
C ASN A 74 6.66 8.94 18.10
N LYS A 75 6.02 8.48 17.04
CA LYS A 75 4.78 9.07 16.53
C LYS A 75 3.73 8.00 16.31
N GLU A 76 2.47 8.35 16.53
CA GLU A 76 1.35 7.43 16.35
C GLU A 76 0.51 7.86 15.14
N ILE A 77 0.15 6.88 14.32
CA ILE A 77 -0.65 7.05 13.11
C ILE A 77 -1.88 6.19 13.28
N ASN A 78 -3.04 6.82 13.26
CA ASN A 78 -4.31 6.10 13.15
C ASN A 78 -4.57 5.82 11.67
N SER A 79 -4.65 4.54 11.32
CA SER A 79 -4.92 4.08 9.96
C SER A 79 -6.23 3.31 9.92
N TYR A 80 -7.05 3.63 8.92
CA TYR A 80 -8.19 2.82 8.55
C TYR A 80 -7.70 1.73 7.63
N TRP A 81 -7.75 0.50 8.11
CA TRP A 81 -7.37 -0.63 7.29
C TRP A 81 -8.57 -1.15 6.51
N LEU A 82 -8.78 -0.60 5.31
CA LEU A 82 -9.84 -1.05 4.42
C LEU A 82 -9.31 -2.21 3.57
N ASP A 83 -9.43 -3.46 4.03
CA ASP A 83 -9.21 -4.60 3.12
C ASP A 83 -10.35 -4.68 2.12
N THR A 84 -10.27 -3.85 1.08
CA THR A 84 -11.25 -3.86 0.01
C THR A 84 -11.07 -5.14 -0.79
N ALA A 85 -12.09 -5.99 -0.81
CA ALA A 85 -12.19 -7.03 -1.81
C ALA A 85 -12.02 -6.37 -3.18
N GLY A 86 -11.18 -6.93 -4.07
CA GLY A 86 -10.90 -6.29 -5.37
C GLY A 86 -12.15 -6.13 -6.25
N GLU A 87 -13.28 -6.71 -5.84
CA GLU A 87 -14.60 -6.58 -6.46
C GLU A 87 -15.25 -5.21 -6.22
N ILE A 88 -14.91 -4.50 -5.14
CA ILE A 88 -15.44 -3.15 -4.87
C ILE A 88 -15.16 -2.16 -6.02
N TRP A 89 -14.12 -2.45 -6.80
CA TRP A 89 -13.67 -1.65 -7.95
C TRP A 89 -14.42 -1.97 -9.25
N ARG A 90 -15.36 -2.94 -9.23
CA ARG A 90 -16.19 -3.30 -10.40
C ARG A 90 -17.49 -2.49 -10.38
N LYS A 91 -17.82 -1.85 -11.51
CA LYS A 91 -19.05 -1.05 -11.64
C LYS A 91 -20.32 -1.82 -11.26
N ASN A 92 -20.46 -3.06 -11.72
CA ASN A 92 -21.64 -3.88 -11.40
C ASN A 92 -21.77 -4.11 -9.88
N TRP A 93 -20.64 -4.39 -9.21
CA TRP A 93 -20.64 -4.54 -7.76
C TRP A 93 -21.04 -3.25 -7.05
N GLN A 94 -20.52 -2.09 -7.49
CA GLN A 94 -20.87 -0.78 -6.94
C GLN A 94 -22.36 -0.46 -7.08
N THR A 95 -22.97 -0.83 -8.21
CA THR A 95 -24.42 -0.65 -8.42
C THR A 95 -25.23 -1.56 -7.52
N GLU A 96 -24.85 -2.84 -7.40
CA GLU A 96 -25.54 -3.84 -6.58
C GLU A 96 -25.35 -3.60 -5.06
N ASN A 97 -24.23 -2.99 -4.66
CA ASN A 97 -23.82 -2.76 -3.27
C ASN A 97 -23.59 -1.27 -2.99
N ASN A 98 -24.53 -0.43 -3.43
CA ASN A 98 -24.37 1.03 -3.38
C ASN A 98 -24.17 1.57 -1.96
N SER A 99 -24.84 1.02 -0.94
CA SER A 99 -24.67 1.48 0.45
C SER A 99 -23.24 1.25 0.96
N GLN A 100 -22.68 0.06 0.74
CA GLN A 100 -21.29 -0.26 1.11
C GLN A 100 -20.30 0.59 0.30
N TRP A 101 -20.59 0.86 -0.97
CA TRP A 101 -19.79 1.75 -1.79
C TRP A 101 -19.80 3.19 -1.25
N GLN A 102 -20.96 3.73 -0.86
CA GLN A 102 -21.04 5.06 -0.25
C GLN A 102 -20.34 5.14 1.11
N GLU A 103 -20.41 4.08 1.92
CA GLU A 103 -19.68 4.01 3.18
C GLU A 103 -18.15 4.06 2.97
N PHE A 104 -17.65 3.28 2.00
CA PHE A 104 -16.26 3.31 1.57
C PHE A 104 -15.87 4.72 1.08
N LEU A 105 -16.67 5.32 0.20
CA LEU A 105 -16.42 6.66 -0.33
C LEU A 105 -16.39 7.73 0.76
N THR A 106 -17.25 7.62 1.77
CA THR A 106 -17.28 8.55 2.90
C THR A 106 -15.95 8.56 3.64
N LYS A 107 -15.40 7.37 3.92
CA LYS A 107 -14.11 7.22 4.62
C LYS A 107 -12.93 7.72 3.79
N ILE A 108 -12.91 7.39 2.50
CA ILE A 108 -11.77 7.75 1.64
C ILE A 108 -11.72 9.23 1.26
N ARG A 109 -12.89 9.88 1.13
CA ARG A 109 -12.98 11.32 0.88
C ARG A 109 -12.41 12.17 2.01
N GLU A 110 -12.34 11.63 3.22
CA GLU A 110 -11.78 12.30 4.40
C GLU A 110 -10.29 12.01 4.63
N SER A 111 -9.71 11.09 3.86
CA SER A 111 -8.34 10.63 4.09
C SER A 111 -7.31 11.53 3.41
N GLU A 112 -6.31 11.94 4.20
CA GLU A 112 -5.17 12.74 3.72
C GLU A 112 -4.02 11.86 3.19
N GLY A 113 -3.93 10.61 3.69
CA GLY A 113 -2.95 9.62 3.28
C GLY A 113 -3.63 8.39 2.68
N ILE A 114 -3.21 7.98 1.49
CA ILE A 114 -3.65 6.73 0.86
C ILE A 114 -2.43 5.92 0.48
N LEU A 115 -2.44 4.64 0.84
CA LEU A 115 -1.45 3.64 0.46
C LEU A 115 -2.11 2.67 -0.54
N LEU A 116 -1.72 2.80 -1.81
CA LEU A 116 -2.16 1.92 -2.90
C LEU A 116 -1.15 0.80 -3.12
N VAL A 117 -1.58 -0.44 -2.92
CA VAL A 117 -0.79 -1.65 -3.18
C VAL A 117 -1.02 -2.13 -4.59
N LEU A 118 0.08 -2.24 -5.34
CA LEU A 118 0.10 -2.67 -6.73
C LEU A 118 0.84 -4.01 -6.84
N PRO A 119 0.30 -5.00 -7.58
CA PRO A 119 1.06 -6.20 -7.91
C PRO A 119 2.11 -5.89 -8.99
N PRO A 120 3.15 -6.73 -9.15
CA PRO A 120 4.07 -6.62 -10.27
C PRO A 120 3.37 -7.00 -11.57
N TYR A 121 3.84 -6.41 -12.68
CA TYR A 121 3.42 -6.79 -14.02
C TYR A 121 4.39 -7.82 -14.62
N ARG A 122 3.89 -8.57 -15.61
CA ARG A 122 4.56 -9.72 -16.22
C ARG A 122 6.03 -9.49 -16.60
N GLN A 123 6.30 -8.38 -17.28
CA GLN A 123 7.64 -8.06 -17.80
C GLN A 123 8.63 -7.67 -16.70
N LEU A 124 8.15 -7.35 -15.50
CA LEU A 124 9.01 -7.03 -14.36
C LEU A 124 9.49 -8.29 -13.61
N VAL A 125 8.69 -9.35 -13.62
CA VAL A 125 8.94 -10.58 -12.86
C VAL A 125 10.12 -11.37 -13.44
N HIS A 126 10.99 -11.91 -12.58
CA HIS A 126 12.12 -12.75 -12.99
C HIS A 126 11.66 -14.00 -13.75
N ASP A 127 12.48 -14.46 -14.71
CA ASP A 127 12.19 -15.61 -15.59
C ASP A 127 11.95 -16.93 -14.84
N GLN A 128 12.43 -17.05 -13.60
CA GLN A 128 12.27 -18.23 -12.75
C GLN A 128 10.82 -18.46 -12.28
N PHE A 129 9.94 -17.45 -12.39
CA PHE A 129 8.53 -17.56 -12.03
C PHE A 129 7.66 -17.69 -13.28
N ASN A 130 6.48 -18.31 -13.14
CA ASN A 130 5.53 -18.39 -14.23
C ASN A 130 4.92 -17.01 -14.54
N ARG A 131 5.45 -16.37 -15.58
CA ARG A 131 5.06 -15.03 -16.02
C ARG A 131 3.59 -14.94 -16.48
N GLU A 132 2.98 -16.05 -16.91
CA GLU A 132 1.59 -16.04 -17.37
C GLU A 132 0.58 -15.85 -16.23
N ASP A 133 0.99 -16.06 -14.98
CA ASP A 133 0.18 -15.78 -13.79
C ASP A 133 0.02 -14.26 -13.53
N PHE A 134 0.74 -13.42 -14.27
CA PHE A 134 0.77 -11.97 -14.11
C PHE A 134 0.18 -11.25 -15.33
N ILE A 135 -0.48 -10.13 -15.05
CA ILE A 135 -1.02 -9.24 -16.09
C ILE A 135 0.10 -8.57 -16.88
N THR A 136 -0.16 -8.26 -18.14
CA THR A 136 0.82 -7.54 -18.98
C THR A 136 1.03 -6.11 -18.49
N GLN A 137 2.17 -5.50 -18.83
CA GLN A 137 2.45 -4.09 -18.56
C GLN A 137 1.32 -3.17 -19.05
N GLN A 138 0.77 -3.41 -20.25
CA GLN A 138 -0.33 -2.60 -20.77
C GLN A 138 -1.61 -2.75 -19.94
N GLN A 139 -1.95 -3.98 -19.53
CA GLN A 139 -3.08 -4.21 -18.63
C GLN A 139 -2.86 -3.53 -17.28
N TRP A 140 -1.63 -3.56 -16.76
CA TRP A 140 -1.25 -2.88 -15.52
C TRP A 140 -1.42 -1.35 -15.63
N CYS A 141 -0.92 -0.74 -16.70
CA CYS A 141 -1.12 0.69 -16.99
C CYS A 141 -2.61 1.06 -17.12
N ASN A 142 -3.40 0.23 -17.81
CA ASN A 142 -4.84 0.46 -17.98
C ASN A 142 -5.60 0.37 -16.64
N ARG A 143 -5.20 -0.54 -15.76
CA ARG A 143 -5.75 -0.62 -14.40
C ARG A 143 -5.32 0.58 -13.57
N PHE A 144 -4.07 1.02 -13.70
CA PHE A 144 -3.59 2.21 -13.02
C PHE A 144 -4.34 3.48 -13.44
N GLN A 145 -4.77 3.61 -14.70
CA GLN A 145 -5.62 4.72 -15.12
C GLN A 145 -6.92 4.82 -14.31
N ARG A 146 -7.54 3.68 -13.95
CA ARG A 146 -8.75 3.69 -13.12
C ARG A 146 -8.47 4.24 -11.72
N TRP A 147 -7.28 3.98 -11.19
CA TRP A 147 -6.83 4.58 -9.92
C TRP A 147 -6.63 6.10 -10.06
N VAL A 148 -6.04 6.56 -11.16
CA VAL A 148 -5.91 8.00 -11.45
C VAL A 148 -7.27 8.68 -11.46
N ASP A 149 -8.23 8.14 -12.20
CA ASP A 149 -9.58 8.70 -12.28
C ASP A 149 -10.22 8.73 -10.88
N PHE A 150 -10.14 7.63 -10.14
CA PHE A 150 -10.64 7.54 -8.77
C PHE A 150 -10.02 8.60 -7.85
N PHE A 151 -8.70 8.79 -7.86
CA PHE A 151 -8.06 9.81 -7.01
C PHE A 151 -8.48 11.22 -7.39
N ARG A 152 -8.67 11.50 -8.69
CA ARG A 152 -9.08 12.81 -9.18
C ARG A 152 -10.50 13.19 -8.77
N TYR A 153 -11.43 12.23 -8.85
CA TYR A 153 -12.85 12.52 -8.69
C TYR A 153 -13.38 12.18 -7.29
N ASP A 154 -12.81 11.18 -6.62
CA ASP A 154 -13.35 10.65 -5.36
C ASP A 154 -12.46 10.91 -4.13
N CYS A 155 -11.26 11.48 -4.29
CA CYS A 155 -10.33 11.73 -3.19
C CYS A 155 -9.93 13.21 -3.06
N PRO A 156 -10.86 14.15 -2.81
CA PRO A 156 -10.58 15.59 -2.87
C PRO A 156 -9.61 16.11 -1.80
N LYS A 157 -9.42 15.38 -0.69
CA LYS A 157 -8.54 15.78 0.43
C LYS A 157 -7.18 15.06 0.43
N ILE A 158 -6.90 14.24 -0.59
CA ILE A 158 -5.65 13.47 -0.63
C ILE A 158 -4.44 14.42 -0.73
N ARG A 159 -3.48 14.22 0.19
CA ARG A 159 -2.21 14.97 0.22
C ARG A 159 -1.01 14.06 0.04
N HIS A 160 -1.10 12.81 0.50
CA HIS A 160 -0.04 11.83 0.41
C HIS A 160 -0.58 10.57 -0.26
N LEU A 161 -0.15 10.31 -1.50
CA LEU A 161 -0.44 9.07 -2.21
C LEU A 161 0.81 8.21 -2.27
N LEU A 162 0.79 7.05 -1.63
CA LEU A 162 1.90 6.11 -1.60
C LEU A 162 1.59 4.93 -2.50
N LEU A 163 2.36 4.77 -3.58
CA LEU A 163 2.28 3.64 -4.49
C LEU A 163 3.29 2.59 -4.07
N CYS A 164 2.79 1.46 -3.58
CA CYS A 164 3.61 0.35 -3.07
C CYS A 164 3.56 -0.82 -4.04
N LEU A 165 4.63 -1.04 -4.79
CA LEU A 165 4.78 -2.21 -5.65
C LEU A 165 5.18 -3.40 -4.80
N ASN A 166 4.21 -4.27 -4.54
CA ASN A 166 4.36 -5.38 -3.61
C ASN A 166 4.94 -6.64 -4.27
N LYS A 167 5.37 -7.60 -3.45
CA LYS A 167 6.01 -8.86 -3.85
C LYS A 167 7.33 -8.60 -4.56
N ALA A 168 8.13 -7.69 -3.99
CA ALA A 168 9.43 -7.30 -4.52
C ALA A 168 10.42 -8.47 -4.69
N ASP A 169 10.24 -9.53 -3.91
CA ASP A 169 10.95 -10.82 -4.06
C ASP A 169 10.82 -11.45 -5.46
N LEU A 170 9.77 -11.10 -6.21
CA LEU A 170 9.54 -11.64 -7.55
C LEU A 170 10.37 -10.95 -8.64
N PHE A 171 10.91 -9.77 -8.37
CA PHE A 171 11.53 -8.92 -9.41
C PHE A 171 12.80 -8.18 -9.01
N CYS A 172 13.22 -8.24 -7.74
CA CYS A 172 14.50 -7.68 -7.32
C CYS A 172 15.17 -8.49 -6.21
N ASN A 173 16.47 -8.25 -6.03
CA ASN A 173 17.18 -8.75 -4.87
C ASN A 173 16.81 -7.90 -3.64
N LEU A 174 15.97 -8.46 -2.77
CA LEU A 174 15.47 -7.77 -1.58
C LEU A 174 16.58 -7.24 -0.68
N GLN A 175 17.68 -7.97 -0.50
CA GLN A 175 18.75 -7.56 0.40
C GLN A 175 19.51 -6.36 -0.17
N GLN A 176 19.83 -6.37 -1.46
CA GLN A 176 20.48 -5.25 -2.12
C GLN A 176 19.61 -3.99 -2.07
N GLU A 177 18.33 -4.13 -2.40
CA GLU A 177 17.38 -3.02 -2.34
C GLU A 177 17.19 -2.50 -0.91
N ALA A 178 17.09 -3.38 0.09
CA ALA A 178 17.01 -2.99 1.50
C ALA A 178 18.26 -2.28 1.99
N ASN A 179 19.45 -2.64 1.51
CA ASN A 179 20.69 -1.94 1.87
C ASN A 179 20.70 -0.50 1.33
N ILE A 180 20.14 -0.26 0.13
CA ILE A 180 20.10 1.07 -0.49
C ILE A 180 18.95 1.91 0.06
N LEU A 181 17.74 1.34 0.09
CA LEU A 181 16.50 2.03 0.41
C LEU A 181 16.16 2.01 1.90
N GLY A 182 16.74 1.10 2.66
CA GLY A 182 16.44 0.88 4.06
C GLY A 182 16.51 2.17 4.89
N TYR A 183 15.65 2.24 5.90
CA TYR A 183 15.67 3.31 6.86
C TYR A 183 16.61 2.97 8.01
N ILE A 184 17.59 3.87 8.22
CA ILE A 184 18.47 3.87 9.37
C ILE A 184 18.38 5.27 9.98
N PRO A 185 17.93 5.42 11.24
CA PRO A 185 17.87 6.72 11.89
C PRO A 185 19.22 7.44 11.81
N ASN A 186 19.22 8.66 11.27
CA ASN A 186 20.40 9.53 11.11
C ASN A 186 21.54 9.02 10.20
N ARG A 187 21.43 7.80 9.63
CA ARG A 187 22.49 7.17 8.81
C ARG A 187 21.96 6.48 7.56
N SER A 188 20.76 6.87 7.13
CA SER A 188 20.18 6.36 5.89
C SER A 188 21.06 6.72 4.69
N HIS A 189 21.28 5.76 3.79
CA HIS A 189 22.01 6.00 2.53
C HIS A 189 21.30 7.04 1.66
N PHE A 190 19.99 6.89 1.49
CA PHE A 190 19.15 7.83 0.77
C PHE A 190 18.25 8.62 1.71
N ASN A 191 18.01 9.89 1.39
CA ASN A 191 16.91 10.67 1.95
C ASN A 191 15.58 10.34 1.24
N TRP A 192 14.46 10.92 1.70
CA TRP A 192 13.14 10.64 1.11
C TRP A 192 13.02 11.00 -0.37
N GLN A 193 13.67 12.07 -0.83
CA GLN A 193 13.67 12.48 -2.23
C GLN A 193 14.46 11.49 -3.09
N GLN A 194 15.65 11.10 -2.64
CA GLN A 194 16.51 10.13 -3.33
C GLN A 194 15.85 8.75 -3.42
N ARG A 195 15.27 8.24 -2.33
CA ARG A 195 14.49 6.98 -2.34
C ARG A 195 13.37 7.04 -3.36
N ASN A 196 12.60 8.13 -3.32
CA ASN A 196 11.47 8.30 -4.21
C ASN A 196 11.88 8.30 -5.68
N GLN A 197 12.92 9.06 -6.03
CA GLN A 197 13.43 9.15 -7.39
C GLN A 197 13.96 7.79 -7.88
N TYR A 198 14.75 7.11 -7.05
CA TYR A 198 15.30 5.80 -7.37
C TYR A 198 14.19 4.78 -7.71
N VAL A 199 13.16 4.68 -6.85
CA VAL A 199 12.06 3.73 -7.06
C VAL A 199 11.21 4.14 -8.26
N TYR A 200 10.93 5.44 -8.41
CA TYR A 200 10.14 5.99 -9.52
C TYR A 200 10.76 5.68 -10.88
N ASP A 201 12.06 5.90 -11.04
CA ASP A 201 12.76 5.68 -12.31
C ASP A 201 12.91 4.19 -12.62
N ARG A 202 13.19 3.38 -11.60
CA ARG A 202 13.53 1.97 -11.79
C ARG A 202 12.31 1.06 -11.97
N TYR A 203 11.23 1.28 -11.22
CA TYR A 203 10.12 0.33 -11.13
C TYR A 203 8.78 0.85 -11.65
N PHE A 204 8.64 2.18 -11.77
CA PHE A 204 7.36 2.82 -12.14
C PHE A 204 7.38 3.50 -13.50
N SER A 205 8.44 3.30 -14.30
CA SER A 205 8.56 3.86 -15.66
C SER A 205 7.31 3.67 -16.55
N PRO A 206 6.57 2.54 -16.51
CA PRO A 206 5.40 2.37 -17.37
C PRO A 206 4.24 3.32 -17.08
N ILE A 207 4.16 3.89 -15.87
CA ILE A 207 3.06 4.78 -15.47
C ILE A 207 3.46 6.25 -15.30
N HIS A 208 4.69 6.62 -15.68
CA HIS A 208 5.13 8.02 -15.65
C HIS A 208 4.14 9.00 -16.32
N PRO A 209 3.51 8.68 -17.47
CA PRO A 209 2.50 9.56 -18.06
C PRO A 209 1.31 9.83 -17.11
N GLN A 210 0.76 8.79 -16.51
CA GLN A 210 -0.37 8.83 -15.57
C GLN A 210 -0.02 9.62 -14.30
N ILE A 211 1.20 9.47 -13.78
CA ILE A 211 1.68 10.25 -12.63
C ILE A 211 1.78 11.73 -12.97
N ARG A 212 2.30 12.09 -14.14
CA ARG A 212 2.37 13.49 -14.58
C ARG A 212 0.98 14.12 -14.70
N GLU A 213 0.00 13.36 -15.19
CA GLU A 213 -1.39 13.80 -15.25
C GLU A 213 -1.98 14.02 -13.85
N LEU A 214 -1.77 13.06 -12.95
CA LEU A 214 -2.27 13.13 -11.57
C LEU A 214 -1.69 14.33 -10.81
N ASN A 215 -0.36 14.56 -10.91
CA ASN A 215 0.31 15.68 -10.27
C ASN A 215 -0.15 17.06 -10.79
N LYS A 216 -0.58 17.14 -12.06
CA LYS A 216 -1.19 18.37 -12.62
C LYS A 216 -2.62 18.58 -12.13
N SER A 217 -3.32 17.51 -11.78
CA SER A 217 -4.75 17.53 -11.48
C SER A 217 -5.05 17.84 -10.01
N ILE A 218 -4.16 17.50 -9.08
CA ILE A 218 -4.39 17.62 -7.64
C ILE A 218 -3.29 18.49 -7.02
N SER A 219 -3.63 19.74 -6.70
CA SER A 219 -2.71 20.70 -6.10
C SER A 219 -2.27 20.24 -4.70
N GLY A 220 -0.97 20.32 -4.43
CA GLY A 220 -0.39 19.91 -3.13
C GLY A 220 -0.28 18.40 -2.92
N LEU A 221 -0.61 17.58 -3.92
CA LEU A 221 -0.44 16.13 -3.84
C LEU A 221 1.04 15.74 -3.86
N SER A 222 1.44 14.93 -2.89
CA SER A 222 2.72 14.27 -2.84
C SER A 222 2.56 12.79 -3.17
N VAL A 223 2.90 12.41 -4.41
CA VAL A 223 2.97 11.00 -4.80
C VAL A 223 4.35 10.44 -4.45
N LYS A 224 4.36 9.32 -3.73
CA LYS A 224 5.59 8.60 -3.36
C LYS A 224 5.56 7.14 -3.79
N PHE A 225 6.73 6.62 -4.15
CA PHE A 225 6.90 5.28 -4.69
C PHE A 225 7.73 4.42 -3.76
N PHE A 226 7.26 3.20 -3.52
CA PHE A 226 7.91 2.21 -2.68
C PHE A 226 7.82 0.83 -3.33
N ILE A 227 8.80 -0.02 -3.02
CA ILE A 227 8.69 -1.47 -3.21
C ILE A 227 8.50 -2.10 -1.83
N THR A 228 7.67 -3.13 -1.74
CA THR A 228 7.39 -3.84 -0.48
C THR A 228 7.44 -5.34 -0.68
N SER A 229 7.85 -6.07 0.36
CA SER A 229 7.72 -7.52 0.42
C SER A 229 7.57 -7.94 1.88
N ILE A 230 6.77 -8.98 2.13
CA ILE A 230 6.64 -9.58 3.47
C ILE A 230 7.94 -10.25 3.93
N TYR A 231 8.86 -10.54 3.01
CA TYR A 231 10.14 -11.19 3.32
C TYR A 231 11.26 -10.20 3.65
N ASN A 232 10.97 -8.88 3.65
CA ASN A 232 11.96 -7.87 4.04
C ASN A 232 11.31 -6.75 4.84
N ARG A 233 11.49 -6.80 6.17
CA ARG A 233 10.92 -5.84 7.11
C ARG A 233 11.35 -4.40 6.81
N SER A 234 12.62 -4.19 6.46
CA SER A 234 13.15 -2.86 6.17
C SER A 234 12.42 -2.18 5.01
N LEU A 235 12.08 -2.92 3.95
CA LEU A 235 11.30 -2.39 2.82
C LEU A 235 9.81 -2.24 3.15
N LEU A 236 9.24 -3.19 3.89
CA LEU A 236 7.83 -3.18 4.31
C LEU A 236 7.47 -1.97 5.19
N GLU A 237 8.39 -1.53 6.05
CA GLU A 237 8.17 -0.42 6.99
C GLU A 237 8.31 0.98 6.35
N LEU A 238 8.99 1.11 5.20
CA LEU A 238 9.30 2.41 4.58
C LEU A 238 8.07 3.30 4.31
N PRO A 239 6.94 2.79 3.76
CA PRO A 239 5.75 3.60 3.56
C PRO A 239 5.25 4.24 4.87
N TRP A 240 5.28 3.50 5.97
CA TRP A 240 4.81 3.97 7.28
C TRP A 240 5.77 4.97 7.92
N LEU A 241 7.08 4.75 7.76
CA LEU A 241 8.10 5.70 8.17
C LEU A 241 7.97 7.05 7.44
N TYR A 242 7.66 7.00 6.14
CA TYR A 242 7.34 8.21 5.38
C TYR A 242 6.08 8.88 5.95
N LEU A 243 4.97 8.14 6.09
CA LEU A 243 3.72 8.69 6.60
C LEU A 243 3.90 9.34 7.99
N GLY A 244 4.64 8.70 8.90
CA GLY A 244 4.92 9.27 10.22
C GLY A 244 5.77 10.53 10.15
N SER A 245 6.58 10.70 9.11
CA SER A 245 7.37 11.92 8.93
C SER A 245 6.51 13.13 8.55
N PHE A 246 5.34 12.92 7.92
CA PHE A 246 4.55 14.00 7.30
C PHE A 246 3.09 14.13 7.77
N LEU A 247 2.44 13.06 8.24
CA LEU A 247 1.02 13.07 8.61
C LEU A 247 0.75 13.36 10.09
N SER A 248 1.75 13.24 10.96
CA SER A 248 1.58 13.55 12.38
C SER A 248 1.87 15.02 12.63
N LYS A 249 0.95 15.72 13.31
CA LYS A 249 1.31 16.93 14.06
C LYS A 249 2.21 16.55 15.24
#